data_AF-A0AAV1C599-F1
#
_entry.id   AF-A0AAV1C599-F1
#
_cell.length_a   1.000
_cell.length_b   1.000
_cell.length_c   1.000
_cell.angle_alpha   90.00
_cell.angle_beta   90.00
_cell.angle_gamma   90.00
#
_symmetry.space_group_name_H-M   'P 1'
#
loop_
_entity.id
_entity.type
_entity.pdbx_description
1 polymer ?
#
loop_
_entity_poly.entity_id
_entity_poly.type
_entity_poly.pdbx_seq_one_letter_code
_entity_poly.pdbx_strand_id
1 'polypeptide(L)'
;MRVEMASKFQVLSVLDGADEHLESLTGQKQVVEQVFEGAKRAIYALYTQQERGDLWESMRILAQDVNTSWLALGNYNNVLKVDERIGGRRVELNEFLGFQFCLEECELFDMKQQGYRYTWSNKQVGEGRISSKIDRGLINGHWIVEFPSSIMSVLSEGVSNHTPLLVQLDGGMVQRPKPFKFFNMWAQDQHFRPMVQQSWLLPVKGTAMFTLVTKLKRLKRELKFLNKHKFAYIQLKERKLLEYLTLMQETIHLNGGNASLHSHEEDLRKN
;
A
#
# COMPACT_ATOMS: atom_id res chain seq x y z
N MET A 1 -11.21 5.65 5.33
CA MET A 1 -10.36 6.46 4.42
C MET A 1 -9.24 5.56 3.92
N ARG A 2 -8.82 5.62 2.64
CA ARG A 2 -7.76 4.76 2.07
C ARG A 2 -6.64 5.66 1.55
N VAL A 3 -5.41 5.44 1.98
CA VAL A 3 -4.22 6.14 1.47
C VAL A 3 -3.37 5.10 0.73
N GLU A 4 -3.32 5.17 -0.60
CA GLU A 4 -2.52 4.30 -1.46
C GLU A 4 -1.27 5.07 -1.95
N MET A 5 -0.08 4.55 -1.67
CA MET A 5 1.19 5.15 -2.14
C MET A 5 1.94 4.14 -3.01
N ALA A 6 1.98 4.39 -4.33
CA ALA A 6 2.75 3.60 -5.28
C ALA A 6 4.17 4.18 -5.39
N SER A 7 5.16 3.39 -5.00
CA SER A 7 6.57 3.76 -5.05
C SER A 7 7.16 3.61 -6.46
N LYS A 8 6.77 4.54 -7.34
CA LYS A 8 7.56 5.09 -8.46
C LYS A 8 6.77 6.32 -8.93
N PHE A 9 6.99 7.45 -8.27
CA PHE A 9 6.45 8.76 -8.62
C PHE A 9 5.00 8.77 -9.12
N GLN A 10 4.03 8.56 -8.22
CA GLN A 10 2.68 9.12 -8.31
C GLN A 10 1.92 8.78 -7.02
N VAL A 11 1.60 9.81 -6.22
CA VAL A 11 0.61 9.72 -5.15
C VAL A 11 -0.74 9.51 -5.83
N LEU A 12 -1.21 8.26 -5.89
CA LEU A 12 -2.50 7.93 -6.50
C LEU A 12 -3.62 8.03 -5.45
N SER A 13 -4.21 9.23 -5.43
CA SER A 13 -5.57 9.55 -5.01
C SER A 13 -5.95 9.37 -3.54
N VAL A 14 -6.25 10.50 -2.89
CA VAL A 14 -7.32 10.58 -1.90
C VAL A 14 -8.63 10.57 -2.69
N LEU A 15 -9.37 9.44 -2.65
CA LEU A 15 -10.73 9.40 -3.17
C LEU A 15 -11.66 10.12 -2.19
N ASP A 16 -11.61 11.44 -2.19
CA ASP A 16 -12.69 12.30 -1.75
C ASP A 16 -12.61 13.63 -2.48
N GLY A 17 -13.39 13.74 -3.56
CA GLY A 17 -14.04 14.95 -4.11
C GLY A 17 -13.45 16.35 -3.97
N ALA A 18 -12.15 16.53 -3.79
CA ALA A 18 -11.48 17.83 -3.79
C ALA A 18 -10.55 17.92 -5.01
N ASP A 19 -10.67 19.05 -5.69
CA ASP A 19 -10.06 19.37 -6.98
C ASP A 19 -8.55 19.12 -7.07
N GLU A 20 -8.16 18.87 -8.32
CA GLU A 20 -6.81 18.69 -8.83
C GLU A 20 -5.87 19.83 -8.42
N HIS A 21 -4.90 19.54 -7.56
CA HIS A 21 -3.57 20.15 -7.62
C HIS A 21 -2.53 19.21 -7.00
N LEU A 22 -1.90 18.40 -7.85
CA LEU A 22 -0.69 17.62 -7.52
C LEU A 22 0.43 18.14 -8.42
N GLU A 23 1.29 19.01 -7.88
CA GLU A 23 2.56 19.33 -8.54
C GLU A 23 3.49 18.11 -8.48
N SER A 24 4.11 17.78 -9.62
CA SER A 24 5.14 16.74 -9.68
C SER A 24 6.38 17.21 -8.91
N LEU A 25 6.65 16.61 -7.76
CA LEU A 25 7.80 16.97 -6.93
C LEU A 25 9.07 16.27 -7.45
N THR A 26 9.71 16.90 -8.42
CA THR A 26 11.10 16.60 -8.82
C THR A 26 12.06 17.46 -8.02
N GLY A 27 12.86 16.82 -7.15
CA GLY A 27 14.10 17.39 -6.59
C GLY A 27 13.92 18.54 -5.59
N GLN A 28 14.51 18.37 -4.40
CA GLN A 28 14.76 19.43 -3.40
C GLN A 28 13.52 20.05 -2.72
N LYS A 29 13.01 19.32 -1.69
CA LYS A 29 12.28 19.70 -0.46
C LYS A 29 11.23 18.63 -0.16
N GLN A 30 11.35 17.90 0.94
CA GLN A 30 10.65 16.61 1.11
C GLN A 30 10.03 16.42 2.51
N VAL A 31 9.40 17.46 3.04
CA VAL A 31 8.32 17.28 4.03
C VAL A 31 7.07 17.83 3.36
N VAL A 32 6.30 16.95 2.72
CA VAL A 32 4.97 17.30 2.22
C VAL A 32 3.99 17.00 3.33
N GLU A 33 3.59 18.03 4.09
CA GLU A 33 2.52 17.90 5.05
C GLU A 33 1.19 17.81 4.28
N GLN A 34 0.63 16.62 4.16
CA GLN A 34 -0.72 16.47 3.65
C GLN A 34 -1.70 16.36 4.81
N VAL A 35 -2.52 17.40 4.99
CA VAL A 35 -3.59 17.45 6.00
C VAL A 35 -4.82 16.74 5.47
N PHE A 36 -5.23 15.65 6.11
CA PHE A 36 -6.52 15.01 5.83
C PHE A 36 -7.56 15.50 6.83
N GLU A 37 -8.84 15.61 6.43
CA GLU A 37 -9.94 15.93 7.35
C GLU A 37 -9.91 15.01 8.59
N GLY A 38 -9.96 15.63 9.78
CA GLY A 38 -9.86 14.97 11.08
C GLY A 38 -8.44 14.65 11.55
N ALA A 39 -7.52 15.62 11.47
CA ALA A 39 -6.16 15.59 12.04
C ALA A 39 -5.24 14.50 11.48
N LYS A 40 -4.54 14.77 10.37
CA LYS A 40 -3.50 13.85 9.87
C LYS A 40 -2.38 14.65 9.25
N ARG A 41 -1.18 14.62 9.84
CA ARG A 41 0.04 15.08 9.16
C ARG A 41 0.73 13.84 8.61
N ALA A 42 0.65 13.62 7.30
CA ALA A 42 1.53 12.67 6.63
C ALA A 42 2.85 13.38 6.31
N ILE A 43 3.99 12.83 6.76
CA ILE A 43 5.31 13.32 6.35
C ILE A 43 5.91 12.28 5.43
N TYR A 44 6.27 12.70 4.22
CA TYR A 44 6.87 11.84 3.21
C TYR A 44 8.39 11.96 3.23
N ALA A 45 9.08 10.98 3.82
CA ALA A 45 10.54 10.94 3.79
C ALA A 45 11.06 10.38 2.45
N LEU A 46 11.93 11.13 1.77
CA LEU A 46 12.76 10.68 0.66
C LEU A 46 14.18 11.15 0.95
N TYR A 47 15.13 10.26 1.23
CA TYR A 47 16.47 10.73 1.61
C TYR A 47 17.57 9.82 1.15
N THR A 48 18.70 10.38 0.72
CA THR A 48 19.92 9.61 0.48
C THR A 48 20.63 9.30 1.81
N GLN A 49 21.57 8.33 1.82
CA GLN A 49 22.30 7.96 3.03
C GLN A 49 23.07 9.13 3.68
N GLN A 50 23.45 10.14 2.89
CA GLN A 50 24.21 11.31 3.33
C GLN A 50 23.34 12.38 4.03
N GLU A 51 22.02 12.36 3.82
CA GLU A 51 21.08 13.40 4.30
C GLU A 51 20.21 12.92 5.48
N ARG A 52 20.50 11.74 6.03
CA ARG A 52 19.69 11.14 7.13
C ARG A 52 19.72 11.97 8.41
N GLY A 53 20.84 12.64 8.71
CA GLY A 53 20.96 13.50 9.89
C GLY A 53 19.95 14.64 9.87
N ASP A 54 19.80 15.30 8.73
CA ASP A 54 18.87 16.41 8.53
C ASP A 54 17.41 15.95 8.64
N LEU A 55 17.11 14.72 8.18
CA LEU A 55 15.79 14.11 8.38
C LEU A 55 15.50 13.90 9.86
N TRP A 56 16.43 13.30 10.62
CA TRP A 56 16.22 13.05 12.05
C TRP A 56 16.00 14.36 12.81
N GLU A 57 16.74 15.40 12.46
CA GLU A 57 16.55 16.72 13.06
C GLU A 57 15.19 17.33 12.71
N SER A 58 14.79 17.23 11.44
CA SER A 58 13.47 17.70 10.99
C SER A 58 12.35 16.95 11.71
N MET A 59 12.49 15.64 11.92
CA MET A 59 11.52 14.83 12.68
C MET A 59 11.45 15.27 14.15
N ARG A 60 12.59 15.54 14.79
CA ARG A 60 12.63 16.06 16.18
C ARG A 60 11.94 17.40 16.31
N ILE A 61 12.22 18.34 15.40
CA ILE A 61 11.57 19.66 15.39
C ILE A 61 10.05 19.49 15.24
N LEU A 62 9.60 18.66 14.29
CA LEU A 62 8.17 18.43 14.08
C LEU A 62 7.51 17.73 15.28
N ALA A 63 8.21 16.80 15.94
CA ALA A 63 7.68 16.13 17.13
C ALA A 63 7.39 17.10 18.29
N GLN A 64 8.11 18.22 18.40
CA GLN A 64 7.85 19.24 19.44
C GLN A 64 6.52 19.99 19.22
N ASP A 65 6.08 20.11 17.97
CA ASP A 65 4.87 20.87 17.61
C ASP A 65 3.61 19.97 17.49
N VAL A 66 3.79 18.66 17.34
CA VAL A 66 2.69 17.73 17.05
C VAL A 66 2.06 17.18 18.32
N ASN A 67 0.91 17.75 18.68
CA ASN A 67 0.08 17.32 19.82
C ASN A 67 -1.16 16.50 19.41
N THR A 68 -1.14 15.88 18.23
CA THR A 68 -2.26 15.13 17.64
C THR A 68 -1.77 13.83 17.01
N SER A 69 -2.69 13.02 16.48
CA SER A 69 -2.34 11.79 15.75
C SER A 69 -1.43 12.06 14.57
N TRP A 70 -0.27 11.41 14.60
CA TRP A 70 0.80 11.60 13.64
C TRP A 70 1.13 10.31 12.92
N LEU A 71 1.24 10.36 11.59
CA LEU A 71 1.75 9.28 10.76
C LEU A 71 2.83 9.83 9.83
N ALA A 72 4.10 9.51 10.07
CA ALA A 72 5.15 9.74 9.10
C ALA A 72 5.26 8.48 8.19
N LEU A 73 4.95 8.62 6.90
CA LEU A 73 4.92 7.48 5.96
C LEU A 73 5.88 7.76 4.81
N GLY A 74 6.90 6.94 4.64
CA GLY A 74 7.84 7.15 3.54
C GLY A 74 9.02 6.20 3.53
N ASN A 75 9.97 6.53 2.67
CA ASN A 75 11.22 5.80 2.50
C ASN A 75 12.31 6.45 3.37
N TYR A 76 12.67 5.79 4.46
CA TYR A 76 13.72 6.26 5.37
C TYR A 76 15.12 5.85 4.90
N ASN A 77 15.20 5.01 3.85
CA ASN A 77 16.42 4.38 3.35
C ASN A 77 17.28 3.79 4.47
N ASN A 78 16.63 3.32 5.55
CA ASN A 78 17.31 2.79 6.73
C ASN A 78 16.52 1.64 7.37
N VAL A 79 17.26 0.64 7.84
CA VAL A 79 16.71 -0.44 8.65
C VAL A 79 16.62 0.01 10.12
N LEU A 80 15.77 -0.62 10.91
CA LEU A 80 15.67 -0.46 12.36
C LEU A 80 16.28 -1.65 13.12
N LYS A 81 16.45 -2.80 12.46
CA LYS A 81 17.02 -4.01 13.07
C LYS A 81 17.89 -4.76 12.07
N VAL A 82 18.78 -5.60 12.60
CA VAL A 82 19.72 -6.40 11.80
C VAL A 82 19.00 -7.38 10.87
N ASP A 83 17.86 -7.93 11.28
CA ASP A 83 17.05 -8.91 10.54
C ASP A 83 16.13 -8.30 9.47
N GLU A 84 16.15 -6.96 9.32
CA GLU A 84 15.36 -6.25 8.33
C GLU A 84 16.06 -6.08 6.98
N ARG A 85 17.27 -6.64 6.83
CA ARG A 85 17.94 -6.84 5.54
C ARG A 85 18.38 -8.28 5.38
N ILE A 86 18.20 -8.82 4.18
CA ILE A 86 18.76 -10.10 3.75
C ILE A 86 19.67 -9.89 2.55
N GLY A 87 20.73 -10.69 2.48
CA GLY A 87 21.78 -10.59 1.47
C GLY A 87 22.65 -9.33 1.63
N GLY A 88 23.64 -9.20 0.76
CA GLY A 88 24.58 -8.08 0.77
C GLY A 88 25.45 -8.03 2.04
N ARG A 89 25.90 -6.82 2.40
CA ARG A 89 26.71 -6.61 3.61
C ARG A 89 25.84 -6.78 4.86
N ARG A 90 26.41 -7.41 5.89
CA ARG A 90 25.83 -7.45 7.23
C ARG A 90 25.48 -6.04 7.71
N VAL A 91 24.26 -5.87 8.21
CA VAL A 91 23.82 -4.61 8.84
C VAL A 91 24.67 -4.37 10.08
N GLU A 92 25.36 -3.23 10.11
CA GLU A 92 26.11 -2.78 11.27
C GLU A 92 25.26 -1.91 12.19
N LEU A 93 25.66 -1.85 13.46
CA LEU A 93 24.96 -1.12 14.52
C LEU A 93 24.86 0.39 14.22
N ASN A 94 25.91 0.97 13.65
CA ASN A 94 25.95 2.38 13.23
C ASN A 94 24.96 2.71 12.10
N GLU A 95 24.48 1.72 11.34
CA GLU A 95 23.53 1.96 10.26
C GLU A 95 22.16 2.36 10.81
N PHE A 96 21.71 1.76 11.92
CA PHE A 96 20.34 1.92 12.42
C PHE A 96 20.21 2.60 13.78
N LEU A 97 21.26 2.65 14.62
CA LEU A 97 21.17 3.24 15.96
C LEU A 97 20.70 4.70 15.94
N GLY A 98 21.27 5.54 15.08
CA GLY A 98 20.88 6.95 14.99
C GLY A 98 19.40 7.12 14.65
N PHE A 99 18.85 6.20 13.84
CA PHE A 99 17.43 6.21 13.52
C PHE A 99 16.59 5.74 14.70
N GLN A 100 16.99 4.68 15.42
CA GLN A 100 16.30 4.25 16.64
C GLN A 100 16.23 5.36 17.69
N PHE A 101 17.34 6.05 17.95
CA PHE A 101 17.36 7.18 18.89
C PHE A 101 16.44 8.32 18.45
N CYS A 102 16.45 8.66 17.16
CA CYS A 102 15.51 9.65 16.63
C CYS A 102 14.05 9.23 16.85
N LEU A 103 13.70 7.97 16.64
CA LEU A 103 12.33 7.49 16.88
C LEU A 103 11.95 7.55 18.36
N GLU A 104 12.88 7.22 19.25
CA GLU A 104 12.69 7.30 20.69
C GLU A 104 12.47 8.76 21.14
N GLU A 105 13.31 9.69 20.68
CA GLU A 105 13.18 11.13 20.97
C GLU A 105 11.88 11.73 20.41
N CYS A 106 11.42 11.24 19.26
CA CYS A 106 10.17 11.69 18.64
C CYS A 106 8.91 10.97 19.17
N GLU A 107 9.07 10.00 20.09
CA GLU A 107 7.99 9.11 20.56
C GLU A 107 7.20 8.44 19.40
N LEU A 108 7.95 8.02 18.38
CA LEU A 108 7.42 7.38 17.19
C LEU A 108 7.65 5.86 17.20
N PHE A 109 6.62 5.13 16.81
CA PHE A 109 6.59 3.67 16.78
C PHE A 109 6.42 3.17 15.34
N ASP A 110 7.12 2.09 14.98
CA ASP A 110 6.93 1.42 13.69
C ASP A 110 5.54 0.78 13.63
N MET A 111 4.71 1.22 12.69
CA MET A 111 3.33 0.78 12.53
C MET A 111 3.29 -0.71 12.21
N LYS A 112 2.26 -1.40 12.71
CA LYS A 112 2.01 -2.80 12.38
C LYS A 112 1.90 -2.98 10.86
N GLN A 113 2.63 -3.96 10.34
CA GLN A 113 2.70 -4.30 8.92
C GLN A 113 2.04 -5.65 8.63
N GLN A 114 1.40 -5.78 7.47
CA GLN A 114 0.96 -7.04 6.86
C GLN A 114 1.35 -7.12 5.38
N GLY A 115 1.26 -8.32 4.79
CA GLY A 115 1.67 -8.58 3.42
C GLY A 115 3.15 -8.93 3.33
N TYR A 116 3.88 -8.32 2.40
CA TYR A 116 5.30 -8.60 2.21
C TYR A 116 6.13 -8.05 3.39
N ARG A 117 7.16 -8.78 3.80
CA ARG A 117 8.09 -8.40 4.88
C ARG A 117 8.99 -7.24 4.48
N TYR A 118 9.56 -7.32 3.28
CA TYR A 118 10.49 -6.32 2.74
C TYR A 118 9.76 -5.33 1.85
N THR A 119 10.17 -4.06 1.93
CA THR A 119 9.60 -2.97 1.15
C THR A 119 10.48 -2.57 -0.03
N TRP A 120 11.73 -3.03 -0.06
CA TRP A 120 12.68 -2.80 -1.14
C TRP A 120 13.45 -4.07 -1.53
N SER A 121 13.79 -4.22 -2.81
CA SER A 121 14.73 -5.22 -3.29
C SER A 121 15.57 -4.71 -4.46
N ASN A 122 16.84 -5.15 -4.53
CA ASN A 122 17.69 -4.89 -5.70
C ASN A 122 17.30 -5.71 -6.95
N LYS A 123 16.27 -6.54 -6.87
CA LYS A 123 15.73 -7.39 -7.96
C LYS A 123 16.72 -8.41 -8.53
N GLN A 124 17.85 -8.65 -7.88
CA GLN A 124 18.75 -9.73 -8.26
C GLN A 124 18.23 -11.07 -7.73
N VAL A 125 18.83 -12.16 -8.19
CA VAL A 125 18.51 -13.54 -7.78
C VAL A 125 19.76 -14.23 -7.20
N GLY A 126 19.56 -15.33 -6.48
CA GLY A 126 20.64 -16.04 -5.76
C GLY A 126 21.35 -15.16 -4.72
N GLU A 127 22.66 -15.39 -4.54
CA GLU A 127 23.54 -14.72 -3.56
C GLU A 127 23.61 -13.19 -3.71
N GLY A 128 23.38 -12.68 -4.93
CA GLY A 128 23.37 -11.24 -5.20
C GLY A 128 22.10 -10.52 -4.73
N ARG A 129 21.06 -11.26 -4.35
CA ARG A 129 19.78 -10.68 -3.97
C ARG A 129 19.87 -9.97 -2.63
N ILE A 130 19.45 -8.71 -2.61
CA ILE A 130 19.30 -7.91 -1.41
C ILE A 130 17.84 -7.50 -1.30
N SER A 131 17.25 -7.72 -0.12
CA SER A 131 15.93 -7.20 0.23
C SER A 131 15.99 -6.50 1.57
N SER A 132 15.29 -5.39 1.74
CA SER A 132 15.31 -4.60 2.97
C SER A 132 13.93 -4.01 3.29
N LYS A 133 13.63 -3.84 4.58
CA LYS A 133 12.52 -3.03 5.06
C LYS A 133 13.03 -1.62 5.34
N ILE A 134 12.74 -0.68 4.44
CA ILE A 134 13.22 0.72 4.51
C ILE A 134 12.11 1.74 4.31
N ASP A 135 11.02 1.37 3.64
CA ASP A 135 9.77 2.11 3.65
C ASP A 135 8.94 1.74 4.89
N ARG A 136 8.44 2.74 5.63
CA ARG A 136 7.71 2.55 6.90
C ARG A 136 6.59 3.57 7.08
N GLY A 137 5.60 3.19 7.89
CA GLY A 137 4.70 4.11 8.57
C GLY A 137 5.12 4.19 10.03
N LEU A 138 5.43 5.39 10.52
CA LEU A 138 5.78 5.67 11.90
C LEU A 138 4.64 6.45 12.54
N ILE A 139 4.20 6.01 13.71
CA ILE A 139 3.01 6.53 14.37
C ILE A 139 3.32 6.92 15.82
N ASN A 140 2.69 7.97 16.34
CA ASN A 140 2.86 8.36 17.75
C ASN A 140 1.79 7.72 18.66
N GLY A 141 1.89 7.95 19.97
CA GLY A 141 0.93 7.43 20.95
C GLY A 141 -0.52 7.85 20.70
N HIS A 142 -0.75 9.09 20.25
CA HIS A 142 -2.08 9.58 19.89
C HIS A 142 -2.71 8.75 18.77
N TRP A 143 -1.93 8.42 17.74
CA TRP A 143 -2.41 7.57 16.64
C TRP A 143 -2.82 6.18 17.11
N ILE A 144 -2.06 5.58 18.03
CA ILE A 144 -2.39 4.25 18.58
C ILE A 144 -3.73 4.28 19.33
N VAL A 145 -4.01 5.36 20.05
CA VAL A 145 -5.28 5.54 20.78
C VAL A 145 -6.44 5.80 19.82
N GLU A 146 -6.24 6.63 18.80
CA GLU A 146 -7.29 7.01 17.85
C GLU A 146 -7.57 5.92 16.80
N PHE A 147 -6.54 5.19 16.36
CA PHE A 147 -6.62 4.14 15.34
C PHE A 147 -5.95 2.81 15.80
N PRO A 148 -6.46 2.15 16.85
CA PRO A 148 -5.82 0.98 17.47
C PRO A 148 -5.73 -0.29 16.58
N SER A 149 -6.59 -0.43 15.60
CA SER A 149 -6.66 -1.51 14.60
C SER A 149 -5.99 -1.15 13.28
N SER A 150 -5.33 0.01 13.21
CA SER A 150 -4.76 0.49 11.96
C SER A 150 -3.60 -0.41 11.53
N ILE A 151 -3.48 -0.61 10.23
CA ILE A 151 -2.46 -1.51 9.69
C ILE A 151 -1.90 -0.99 8.37
N MET A 152 -0.60 -1.15 8.20
CA MET A 152 0.09 -0.90 6.95
C MET A 152 0.17 -2.21 6.16
N SER A 153 -0.35 -2.23 4.94
CA SER A 153 -0.19 -3.34 4.01
C SER A 153 0.92 -3.01 3.02
N VAL A 154 1.91 -3.88 2.92
CA VAL A 154 2.87 -3.87 1.83
C VAL A 154 2.24 -4.65 0.68
N LEU A 155 2.02 -4.00 -0.46
CA LEU A 155 1.31 -4.57 -1.60
C LEU A 155 2.25 -5.34 -2.54
N SER A 156 1.76 -5.91 -3.63
CA SER A 156 2.63 -6.59 -4.61
C SER A 156 3.57 -5.61 -5.28
N GLU A 157 4.86 -5.96 -5.32
CA GLU A 157 5.89 -5.18 -5.99
C GLU A 157 5.67 -5.23 -7.51
N GLY A 158 5.53 -4.06 -8.15
CA GLY A 158 5.47 -3.96 -9.60
C GLY A 158 6.86 -3.98 -10.24
N VAL A 159 7.04 -3.19 -11.30
CA VAL A 159 8.35 -2.94 -11.96
C VAL A 159 9.29 -2.02 -11.15
N SER A 160 8.89 -1.65 -9.92
CA SER A 160 9.72 -0.85 -9.02
C SER A 160 10.57 -1.76 -8.14
N ASN A 161 11.70 -1.23 -7.68
CA ASN A 161 12.52 -1.81 -6.62
C ASN A 161 11.96 -1.50 -5.22
N HIS A 162 10.97 -0.62 -5.12
CA HIS A 162 10.18 -0.37 -3.93
C HIS A 162 8.78 -0.97 -4.08
N THR A 163 8.20 -1.30 -2.94
CA THR A 163 6.89 -1.92 -2.86
C THR A 163 5.85 -0.92 -2.32
N PRO A 164 4.69 -0.77 -2.99
CA PRO A 164 3.66 0.17 -2.55
C PRO A 164 3.17 -0.08 -1.13
N LEU A 165 2.94 1.00 -0.39
CA LEU A 165 2.40 0.97 0.98
C LEU A 165 0.94 1.45 0.99
N LEU A 166 0.11 0.73 1.75
CA LEU A 166 -1.30 1.05 1.95
C LEU A 166 -1.60 1.11 3.45
N VAL A 167 -2.00 2.29 3.95
CA VAL A 167 -2.43 2.44 5.34
C VAL A 167 -3.95 2.33 5.43
N GLN A 168 -4.41 1.43 6.30
CA GLN A 168 -5.81 1.24 6.66
C GLN A 168 -6.03 1.72 8.09
N LEU A 169 -7.02 2.59 8.30
CA LEU A 169 -7.36 3.17 9.61
C LEU A 169 -8.54 2.45 10.26
N ASP A 170 -8.69 2.67 11.57
CA ASP A 170 -9.86 2.28 12.35
C ASP A 170 -11.10 3.04 11.92
N GLY A 171 -12.24 2.44 12.24
CA GLY A 171 -13.49 2.75 11.58
C GLY A 171 -13.65 1.77 10.44
N GLY A 172 -14.19 0.59 10.78
CA GLY A 172 -14.72 -0.35 9.81
C GLY A 172 -15.43 0.47 8.75
N MET A 173 -15.01 0.26 7.48
CA MET A 173 -15.43 1.03 6.30
C MET A 173 -16.64 1.87 6.64
N VAL A 174 -16.52 3.20 6.75
CA VAL A 174 -17.71 4.02 6.45
C VAL A 174 -18.19 3.40 5.15
N GLN A 175 -19.33 2.72 5.18
CA GLN A 175 -19.86 1.95 4.05
C GLN A 175 -20.37 2.98 3.05
N ARG A 176 -19.49 3.88 2.64
CA ARG A 176 -19.64 4.68 1.45
C ARG A 176 -19.83 3.65 0.37
N PRO A 177 -20.92 3.75 -0.41
CA PRO A 177 -21.18 2.80 -1.47
C PRO A 177 -19.92 2.72 -2.33
N LYS A 178 -19.20 1.59 -2.29
CA LYS A 178 -18.00 1.42 -3.11
C LYS A 178 -18.41 1.73 -4.55
N PRO A 179 -17.72 2.68 -5.23
CA PRO A 179 -18.05 2.98 -6.60
C PRO A 179 -17.97 1.68 -7.38
N PHE A 180 -18.96 1.46 -8.24
CA PHE A 180 -18.98 0.27 -9.04
C PHE A 180 -17.85 0.35 -10.05
N LYS A 181 -16.90 -0.58 -9.97
CA LYS A 181 -15.84 -0.75 -10.96
C LYS A 181 -16.20 -1.93 -11.85
N PHE A 182 -16.10 -1.71 -13.15
CA PHE A 182 -16.21 -2.77 -14.12
C PHE A 182 -14.87 -3.52 -14.18
N PHE A 183 -14.90 -4.84 -14.07
CA PHE A 183 -13.69 -5.66 -14.24
C PHE A 183 -13.67 -6.24 -15.64
N ASN A 184 -12.56 -6.05 -16.35
CA ASN A 184 -12.40 -6.52 -17.74
C ASN A 184 -12.59 -8.04 -17.88
N MET A 185 -12.30 -8.82 -16.82
CA MET A 185 -12.55 -10.27 -16.79
C MET A 185 -14.02 -10.61 -17.05
N TRP A 186 -14.98 -9.76 -16.66
CA TRP A 186 -16.38 -10.00 -16.92
C TRP A 186 -16.67 -9.98 -18.41
N ALA A 187 -16.03 -9.10 -19.19
CA ALA A 187 -16.22 -9.05 -20.63
C ALA A 187 -15.73 -10.30 -21.36
N GLN A 188 -14.81 -11.05 -20.74
CA GLN A 188 -14.28 -12.31 -21.26
C GLN A 188 -15.17 -13.52 -20.90
N ASP A 189 -16.16 -13.33 -20.02
CA ASP A 189 -17.09 -14.40 -19.65
C ASP A 189 -18.07 -14.69 -20.78
N GLN A 190 -18.24 -15.98 -21.13
CA GLN A 190 -19.20 -16.39 -22.16
C GLN A 190 -20.64 -15.93 -21.89
N HIS A 191 -21.03 -15.73 -20.62
CA HIS A 191 -22.38 -15.30 -20.24
C HIS A 191 -22.53 -13.77 -20.24
N PHE A 192 -21.45 -13.00 -20.39
CA PHE A 192 -21.50 -11.55 -20.34
C PHE A 192 -22.33 -10.93 -21.46
N ARG A 193 -22.06 -11.30 -22.71
CA ARG A 193 -22.82 -10.78 -23.86
C ARG A 193 -24.32 -11.11 -23.77
N PRO A 194 -24.72 -12.37 -23.51
CA PRO A 194 -26.14 -12.70 -23.28
C PRO A 194 -26.78 -11.89 -22.15
N MET A 195 -26.09 -11.74 -21.01
CA MET A 195 -26.57 -10.97 -19.86
C MET A 195 -26.80 -9.49 -20.20
N VAL A 196 -25.86 -8.87 -20.93
CA VAL A 196 -26.00 -7.48 -21.41
C VAL A 196 -27.22 -7.36 -22.31
N GLN A 197 -27.35 -8.25 -23.32
CA GLN A 197 -28.48 -8.25 -24.25
C GLN A 197 -29.82 -8.38 -23.53
N GLN A 198 -29.94 -9.36 -22.63
CA GLN A 198 -31.16 -9.59 -21.86
C GLN A 198 -31.53 -8.37 -21.00
N SER A 199 -30.55 -7.74 -20.33
CA SER A 199 -30.78 -6.53 -19.56
C SER A 199 -31.19 -5.35 -20.45
N TRP A 200 -30.68 -5.28 -21.69
CA TRP A 200 -30.91 -4.18 -22.62
C TRP A 200 -32.26 -4.26 -23.35
N LEU A 201 -32.77 -5.46 -23.63
CA LEU A 201 -34.04 -5.67 -24.35
C LEU A 201 -35.27 -5.40 -23.48
N LEU A 202 -35.13 -5.45 -22.16
CA LEU A 202 -36.23 -5.19 -21.25
C LEU A 202 -36.71 -3.72 -21.35
N PRO A 203 -38.01 -3.47 -21.54
CA PRO A 203 -38.54 -2.13 -21.73
C PRO A 203 -38.41 -1.28 -20.45
N VAL A 204 -38.16 0.01 -20.63
CA VAL A 204 -38.15 1.02 -19.56
C VAL A 204 -38.91 2.23 -20.09
N LYS A 205 -39.84 2.75 -19.30
CA LYS A 205 -40.57 3.99 -19.61
C LYS A 205 -39.90 5.18 -18.93
N GLY A 206 -39.75 6.29 -19.64
CA GLY A 206 -39.17 7.53 -19.14
C GLY A 206 -38.35 8.25 -20.20
N THR A 207 -37.62 9.28 -19.81
CA THR A 207 -36.69 9.99 -20.71
C THR A 207 -35.55 9.08 -21.18
N ALA A 208 -34.85 9.48 -22.23
CA ALA A 208 -33.69 8.73 -22.75
C ALA A 208 -32.63 8.49 -21.65
N MET A 209 -32.31 9.52 -20.86
CA MET A 209 -31.36 9.41 -19.76
C MET A 209 -31.86 8.48 -18.65
N PHE A 210 -33.14 8.58 -18.27
CA PHE A 210 -33.73 7.68 -17.28
C PHE A 210 -33.67 6.22 -17.73
N THR A 211 -33.96 5.97 -19.01
CA THR A 211 -33.90 4.65 -19.64
C THR A 211 -32.49 4.08 -19.58
N LEU A 212 -31.48 4.85 -19.98
CA LEU A 212 -30.07 4.44 -19.96
C LEU A 212 -29.61 4.09 -18.53
N VAL A 213 -29.82 5.00 -17.57
CA VAL A 213 -29.40 4.80 -16.17
C VAL A 213 -30.08 3.58 -15.57
N THR A 214 -31.36 3.35 -15.86
CA THR A 214 -32.10 2.19 -15.37
C THR A 214 -31.54 0.88 -15.91
N LYS A 215 -31.22 0.82 -17.21
CA LYS A 215 -30.59 -0.35 -17.83
C LYS A 215 -29.21 -0.63 -17.25
N LEU A 216 -28.38 0.40 -17.04
CA LEU A 216 -27.08 0.28 -16.40
C LEU A 216 -27.18 -0.17 -14.93
N LYS A 217 -28.14 0.36 -14.16
CA LYS A 217 -28.40 -0.07 -12.77
C LYS A 217 -28.80 -1.53 -12.69
N ARG A 218 -29.62 -2.02 -13.64
CA ARG A 218 -30.00 -3.44 -13.74
C ARG A 218 -28.78 -4.30 -14.07
N LEU A 219 -28.03 -3.97 -15.12
CA LEU A 219 -26.83 -4.70 -15.51
C LEU A 219 -25.79 -4.75 -14.36
N LYS A 220 -25.62 -3.65 -13.63
CA LYS A 220 -24.76 -3.59 -12.43
C LYS A 220 -25.15 -4.63 -11.37
N ARG A 221 -26.43 -4.94 -11.19
CA ARG A 221 -26.88 -5.97 -10.23
C ARG A 221 -26.47 -7.36 -10.71
N GLU A 222 -26.70 -7.66 -11.98
CA GLU A 222 -26.32 -8.94 -12.58
C GLU A 222 -24.80 -9.16 -12.55
N LEU A 223 -24.01 -8.13 -12.87
CA LEU A 223 -22.55 -8.21 -12.79
C LEU A 223 -22.04 -8.42 -11.36
N LYS A 224 -22.68 -7.78 -10.36
CA LYS A 224 -22.38 -8.04 -8.95
C LYS A 224 -22.70 -9.48 -8.55
N PHE A 225 -23.82 -10.02 -9.05
CA PHE A 225 -24.21 -11.40 -8.83
C PHE A 225 -23.19 -12.36 -9.46
N LEU A 226 -22.82 -12.14 -10.72
CA LEU A 226 -21.80 -12.91 -11.43
C LEU A 226 -20.47 -12.88 -10.67
N ASN A 227 -20.05 -11.71 -10.19
CA ASN A 227 -18.83 -11.57 -9.43
C ASN A 227 -18.84 -12.39 -8.13
N LYS A 228 -19.96 -12.36 -7.39
CA LYS A 228 -20.10 -13.09 -6.13
C LYS A 228 -20.14 -14.61 -6.33
N HIS A 229 -20.76 -15.11 -7.41
CA HIS A 229 -20.98 -16.55 -7.57
C HIS A 229 -19.91 -17.21 -8.43
N LYS A 230 -19.49 -16.55 -9.50
CA LYS A 230 -18.50 -17.09 -10.42
C LYS A 230 -17.09 -16.66 -10.04
N PHE A 231 -16.87 -15.43 -9.57
CA PHE A 231 -15.52 -14.90 -9.37
C PHE A 231 -15.11 -14.75 -7.90
N ALA A 232 -15.92 -15.21 -6.94
CA ALA A 232 -15.52 -15.18 -5.51
C ALA A 232 -14.28 -16.02 -5.21
N TYR A 233 -14.02 -17.08 -6.00
CA TYR A 233 -12.80 -17.87 -5.87
C TYR A 233 -11.53 -17.04 -6.16
N ILE A 234 -11.61 -15.96 -6.96
CA ILE A 234 -10.47 -15.08 -7.24
C ILE A 234 -10.03 -14.37 -5.97
N GLN A 235 -10.99 -13.84 -5.19
CA GLN A 235 -10.71 -13.18 -3.91
C GLN A 235 -10.16 -14.16 -2.87
N LEU A 236 -10.65 -15.41 -2.87
CA LEU A 236 -10.12 -16.46 -2.01
C LEU A 236 -8.69 -16.84 -2.42
N LYS A 237 -8.42 -16.93 -3.74
CA LYS A 237 -7.10 -17.23 -4.29
C LYS A 237 -6.10 -16.13 -3.94
N GLU A 238 -6.48 -14.86 -4.04
CA GLU A 238 -5.67 -13.71 -3.63
C GLU A 238 -5.24 -13.81 -2.16
N ARG A 239 -6.19 -14.10 -1.25
CA ARG A 239 -5.87 -14.28 0.18
C ARG A 239 -4.88 -15.42 0.42
N LYS A 240 -5.15 -16.59 -0.18
CA LYS A 240 -4.27 -17.76 -0.07
C LYS A 240 -2.88 -17.49 -0.64
N LEU A 241 -2.81 -16.74 -1.74
CA LEU A 241 -1.55 -16.35 -2.36
C LEU A 241 -0.74 -15.47 -1.40
N LEU A 242 -1.38 -14.48 -0.76
CA LEU A 242 -0.72 -13.63 0.24
C LEU A 242 -0.18 -14.43 1.43
N GLU A 243 -0.97 -15.35 1.99
CA GLU A 243 -0.53 -16.24 3.09
C GLU A 243 0.69 -17.09 2.67
N TYR A 244 0.64 -17.69 1.48
CA TYR A 244 1.73 -18.48 0.94
C TYR A 244 2.99 -17.65 0.69
N LEU A 245 2.83 -16.41 0.23
CA LEU A 245 3.93 -15.49 -0.02
C LEU A 245 4.62 -15.06 1.27
N THR A 246 3.86 -14.79 2.33
CA THR A 246 4.42 -14.52 3.67
C THR A 246 5.29 -15.68 4.15
N LEU A 247 4.78 -16.93 4.06
CA LEU A 247 5.53 -18.13 4.47
C LEU A 247 6.82 -18.31 3.66
N MET A 248 6.76 -18.08 2.36
CA MET A 248 7.94 -18.19 1.49
C MET A 248 8.97 -17.10 1.79
N GLN A 249 8.55 -15.87 2.14
CA GLN A 249 9.48 -14.82 2.55
C GLN A 249 10.15 -15.13 3.89
N GLU A 250 9.45 -15.79 4.81
CA GLU A 250 10.07 -16.34 6.02
C GLU A 250 11.10 -17.42 5.66
N THR A 251 10.79 -18.27 4.69
CA THR A 251 11.71 -19.32 4.21
C THR A 251 12.95 -18.72 3.53
N ILE A 252 12.79 -17.68 2.72
CA ILE A 252 13.89 -16.92 2.09
C ILE A 252 14.71 -16.21 3.17
N HIS A 253 14.08 -15.68 4.21
CA HIS A 253 14.78 -15.05 5.33
C HIS A 253 15.74 -16.03 6.02
N LEU A 254 15.32 -17.30 6.15
CA LEU A 254 16.15 -18.37 6.70
C LEU A 254 17.20 -18.91 5.70
N ASN A 255 16.93 -18.82 4.38
CA ASN A 255 17.76 -19.40 3.31
C ASN A 255 18.05 -18.38 2.18
N GLY A 256 18.64 -17.24 2.54
CA GLY A 256 18.74 -16.04 1.67
C GLY A 256 19.51 -16.19 0.37
N GLY A 257 20.28 -17.27 0.17
CA GLY A 257 21.03 -17.55 -1.06
C GLY A 257 20.30 -18.41 -2.10
N ASN A 258 19.13 -18.97 -1.76
CA ASN A 258 18.49 -19.97 -2.60
C ASN A 258 17.79 -19.33 -3.82
N ALA A 259 18.45 -19.39 -4.98
CA ALA A 259 17.94 -18.87 -6.25
C ALA A 259 16.60 -19.48 -6.68
N SER A 260 16.34 -20.74 -6.35
CA SER A 260 15.05 -21.40 -6.67
C SER A 260 13.90 -20.80 -5.88
N LEU A 261 14.12 -20.45 -4.60
CA LEU A 261 13.11 -19.76 -3.79
C LEU A 261 12.86 -18.35 -4.31
N HIS A 262 13.90 -17.67 -4.79
CA HIS A 262 13.77 -16.33 -5.38
C HIS A 262 12.97 -16.34 -6.68
N SER A 263 13.22 -17.32 -7.57
CA SER A 263 12.44 -17.48 -8.81
C SER A 263 10.98 -17.80 -8.52
N HIS A 264 10.73 -18.73 -7.60
CA HIS A 264 9.36 -19.10 -7.20
C HIS A 264 8.62 -17.91 -6.59
N GLU A 265 9.30 -17.07 -5.81
CA GLU A 265 8.72 -15.85 -5.28
C GLU A 265 8.35 -14.85 -6.37
N GLU A 266 9.21 -14.68 -7.37
CA GLU A 266 8.96 -13.79 -8.49
C GLU A 266 7.75 -14.27 -9.32
N ASP A 267 7.62 -15.57 -9.53
CA ASP A 267 6.49 -16.16 -10.24
C ASP A 267 5.17 -15.99 -9.48
N LEU A 268 5.17 -16.15 -8.16
CA LEU A 268 3.99 -15.91 -7.33
C LEU A 268 3.58 -14.43 -7.31
N ARG A 269 4.53 -13.51 -7.46
CA ARG A 269 4.25 -12.08 -7.54
C ARG A 269 3.64 -11.65 -8.89
N LYS A 270 3.82 -12.44 -9.95
CA LYS A 270 3.30 -12.15 -11.31
C LYS A 270 1.88 -12.69 -11.55
N ASN A 271 1.36 -13.56 -10.69
CA ASN A 271 0.08 -14.28 -10.83
C ASN A 271 -1.05 -13.70 -9.99
#